data_AF-A0A846N4S5-F1
#
_entry.id   AF-A0A846N4S5-F1
#
_cell.length_a   1.000
_cell.length_b   1.000
_cell.length_c   1.000
_cell.angle_alpha   90.00
_cell.angle_beta   90.00
_cell.angle_gamma   90.00
#
_symmetry.space_group_name_H-M   'P 1'
#
loop_
_entity.id
_entity.type
_entity.pdbx_description
1 polymer ?
#
loop_
_entity_poly.entity_id
_entity_poly.type
_entity_poly.pdbx_seq_one_letter_code
_entity_poly.pdbx_strand_id
1 'polypeptide(L)'
;MLSALPGLIPGGISVKDFSAITQTNDSESKKILESILQSGIGSKINDKYYFDESDKLKTAILLIEKAAPIDEIAIALDWKDFEGLTAEILESKNFAVIKNLIMTKPRMEIDVIGIRLGIAMLIDCKHWKRYSSSALSEAVRKQVERTKQYIAKTPGSIAVPVIVTLYQDKIDFIDRVPIVPIFQFSSFVDEFYGNLEEMKTIEKD
;
A
#
# COMPACT_ATOMS: atom_id res chain seq x y z
N MET A 1 -11.04 -12.79 12.02
CA MET A 1 -9.84 -11.94 12.21
C MET A 1 -9.74 -10.87 11.13
N LEU A 2 -10.05 -11.13 9.86
CA LEU A 2 -10.15 -10.07 8.83
C LEU A 2 -11.17 -8.98 9.19
N SER A 3 -12.31 -9.36 9.76
CA SER A 3 -13.32 -8.46 10.33
C SER A 3 -12.81 -7.55 11.45
N ALA A 4 -11.60 -7.79 11.98
CA ALA A 4 -11.00 -6.98 13.05
C ALA A 4 -10.46 -5.64 12.56
N LEU A 5 -9.96 -5.59 11.31
CA LEU A 5 -9.21 -4.43 10.79
C LEU A 5 -9.97 -3.09 10.94
N PRO A 6 -11.29 -3.00 10.69
CA PRO A 6 -12.04 -1.76 10.91
C PRO A 6 -12.06 -1.29 12.38
N GLY A 7 -11.94 -2.23 13.33
CA GLY A 7 -11.93 -1.95 14.77
C GLY A 7 -10.55 -1.57 15.34
N LEU A 8 -9.48 -1.69 14.55
CA LEU A 8 -8.12 -1.30 14.95
C LEU A 8 -7.87 0.17 14.68
N ILE A 9 -8.44 1.01 15.55
CA ILE A 9 -8.30 2.46 15.51
C ILE A 9 -7.25 2.93 16.52
N PRO A 10 -6.47 3.98 16.22
CA PRO A 10 -5.51 4.53 17.17
C PRO A 10 -6.18 4.96 18.49
N GLY A 11 -5.53 4.63 19.60
CA GLY A 11 -6.03 4.91 20.94
C GLY A 11 -6.75 3.72 21.61
N GLY A 12 -7.47 4.01 22.70
CA GLY A 12 -8.07 2.99 23.56
C GLY A 12 -9.49 2.61 23.16
N ILE A 13 -9.73 1.33 22.87
CA ILE A 13 -11.04 0.78 22.51
C ILE A 13 -11.51 -0.28 23.54
N SER A 14 -12.82 -0.26 23.86
CA SER A 14 -13.44 -1.30 24.69
C SER A 14 -13.88 -2.49 23.83
N VAL A 15 -14.09 -3.66 24.45
CA VAL A 15 -14.66 -4.82 23.74
C VAL A 15 -16.00 -4.48 23.09
N LYS A 16 -16.85 -3.71 23.77
CA LYS A 16 -18.18 -3.33 23.26
C LYS A 16 -18.11 -2.45 22.03
N ASP A 17 -17.23 -1.45 22.04
CA ASP A 17 -17.06 -0.54 20.90
C ASP A 17 -16.46 -1.30 19.71
N PHE A 18 -15.48 -2.18 19.98
CA PHE A 18 -14.90 -3.04 18.96
C PHE A 18 -15.94 -4.00 18.35
N SER A 19 -16.77 -4.64 19.17
CA SER A 19 -17.90 -5.48 18.73
C SER A 19 -18.84 -4.72 17.79
N ALA A 20 -19.19 -3.48 18.15
CA ALA A 20 -20.10 -2.65 17.37
C ALA A 20 -19.51 -2.28 16.00
N ILE A 21 -18.23 -1.92 15.94
CA ILE A 21 -17.54 -1.56 14.69
C ILE A 21 -17.36 -2.77 13.78
N THR A 22 -16.94 -3.90 14.36
CA THR A 22 -16.62 -5.12 13.61
C THR A 22 -17.84 -5.99 13.31
N GLN A 23 -19.00 -5.61 13.84
CA GLN A 23 -20.26 -6.36 13.74
C GLN A 23 -20.13 -7.81 14.25
N THR A 24 -19.40 -7.99 15.35
CA THR A 24 -19.22 -9.28 16.04
C THR A 24 -19.76 -9.22 17.46
N ASN A 25 -19.80 -10.35 18.17
CA ASN A 25 -20.22 -10.38 19.57
C ASN A 25 -19.04 -10.16 20.54
N ASP A 26 -19.33 -9.75 21.78
CA ASP A 26 -18.31 -9.42 22.79
C ASP A 26 -17.35 -10.57 23.10
N SER A 27 -17.83 -11.82 23.11
CA SER A 27 -16.98 -12.98 23.39
C SER A 27 -15.96 -13.21 22.27
N GLU A 28 -16.41 -13.13 21.03
CA GLU A 28 -15.57 -13.25 19.84
C GLU A 28 -14.61 -12.07 19.70
N SER A 29 -15.10 -10.84 19.88
CA SER A 29 -14.30 -9.62 19.90
C SER A 29 -13.16 -9.69 20.90
N LYS A 30 -13.45 -10.15 22.13
CA LYS A 30 -12.41 -10.35 23.15
C LYS A 30 -11.36 -11.37 22.69
N LYS A 31 -11.76 -12.50 22.11
CA LYS A 31 -10.81 -13.50 21.60
C LYS A 31 -9.93 -12.94 20.47
N ILE A 32 -10.53 -12.18 19.55
CA ILE A 32 -9.81 -11.52 18.46
C ILE A 32 -8.77 -10.56 19.02
N LEU A 33 -9.18 -9.66 19.92
CA LEU A 33 -8.30 -8.66 20.53
C LEU A 33 -7.13 -9.31 21.29
N GLU A 34 -7.41 -10.32 22.12
CA GLU A 34 -6.36 -11.05 22.85
C GLU A 34 -5.40 -11.79 21.89
N SER A 35 -5.90 -12.34 20.78
CA SER A 35 -5.04 -12.96 19.76
C SER A 35 -4.13 -11.95 19.05
N ILE A 36 -4.57 -10.70 18.86
CA ILE A 36 -3.76 -9.63 18.27
C ILE A 36 -2.65 -9.22 19.24
N LEU A 37 -2.97 -9.04 20.53
CA LEU A 37 -1.97 -8.77 21.58
C LEU A 37 -0.92 -9.88 21.70
N GLN A 38 -1.35 -11.16 21.62
CA GLN A 38 -0.43 -12.30 21.63
C GLN A 38 0.54 -12.31 20.45
N SER A 39 0.18 -11.65 19.35
CA SER A 39 1.04 -11.46 18.18
C SER A 39 1.98 -10.24 18.32
N GLY A 40 1.99 -9.60 19.49
CA GLY A 40 2.84 -8.44 19.79
C GLY A 40 2.30 -7.10 19.26
N ILE A 41 1.02 -7.04 18.86
CA ILE A 41 0.41 -5.86 18.27
C ILE A 41 -0.56 -5.23 19.28
N GLY A 42 -0.38 -3.94 19.56
CA GLY A 42 -1.14 -3.21 20.56
C GLY A 42 -0.79 -3.59 22.01
N SER A 43 -1.54 -3.01 22.95
CA SER A 43 -1.39 -3.27 24.38
C SER A 43 -2.74 -3.27 25.09
N LYS A 44 -2.77 -3.75 26.34
CA LYS A 44 -3.96 -3.72 27.19
C LYS A 44 -3.67 -2.97 28.47
N ILE A 45 -4.51 -2.00 28.78
CA ILE A 45 -4.44 -1.23 30.03
C ILE A 45 -5.84 -1.25 30.65
N ASN A 46 -5.96 -1.86 31.83
CA ASN A 46 -7.24 -2.17 32.46
C ASN A 46 -8.15 -2.98 31.51
N ASP A 47 -9.37 -2.51 31.26
CA ASP A 47 -10.36 -3.16 30.39
C ASP A 47 -10.40 -2.60 28.96
N LYS A 48 -9.37 -1.85 28.55
CA LYS A 48 -9.26 -1.27 27.21
C LYS A 48 -8.02 -1.78 26.48
N TYR A 49 -8.15 -1.90 25.16
CA TYR A 49 -7.10 -2.28 24.23
C TYR A 49 -6.63 -1.03 23.51
N TYR A 50 -5.32 -0.86 23.38
CA TYR A 50 -4.70 0.33 22.81
C TYR A 50 -3.90 -0.05 21.58
N PHE A 51 -4.14 0.67 20.49
CA PHE A 51 -3.45 0.49 19.23
C PHE A 51 -2.80 1.81 18.80
N ASP A 52 -1.64 1.71 18.16
CA ASP A 52 -0.98 2.83 17.50
C ASP A 52 -1.35 2.89 16.01
N GLU A 53 -1.00 3.98 15.32
CA GLU A 53 -1.30 4.17 13.88
C GLU A 53 -0.82 3.00 13.02
N SER A 54 0.32 2.38 13.35
CA SER A 54 0.89 1.27 12.59
C SER A 54 0.23 -0.09 12.82
N ASP A 55 -0.55 -0.26 13.88
CA ASP A 55 -0.98 -1.58 14.34
C ASP A 55 -2.03 -2.23 13.42
N LYS A 56 -2.82 -1.42 12.71
CA LYS A 56 -3.74 -1.93 11.68
C LYS A 56 -2.96 -2.55 10.53
N LEU A 57 -1.95 -1.86 10.01
CA LEU A 57 -1.08 -2.38 8.96
C LEU A 57 -0.31 -3.64 9.42
N LYS A 58 0.27 -3.64 10.63
CA LYS A 58 0.92 -4.84 11.18
C LYS A 58 -0.03 -6.03 11.25
N THR A 59 -1.28 -5.80 11.65
CA THR A 59 -2.29 -6.86 11.69
C THR A 59 -2.66 -7.33 10.28
N ALA A 60 -2.75 -6.42 9.31
CA ALA A 60 -2.97 -6.75 7.92
C ALA A 60 -1.86 -7.64 7.35
N ILE A 61 -0.58 -7.31 7.62
CA ILE A 61 0.57 -8.11 7.22
C ILE A 61 0.51 -9.50 7.86
N LEU A 62 0.25 -9.58 9.17
CA LEU A 62 0.10 -10.85 9.89
C LEU A 62 -1.02 -11.74 9.29
N LEU A 63 -2.10 -11.14 8.81
CA LEU A 63 -3.17 -11.86 8.13
C LEU A 63 -2.70 -12.43 6.79
N ILE A 64 -1.95 -11.65 6.00
CA ILE A 64 -1.35 -12.11 4.73
C ILE A 64 -0.37 -13.27 4.98
N GLU A 65 0.48 -13.17 6.00
CA GLU A 65 1.39 -14.25 6.41
C GLU A 65 0.64 -15.53 6.79
N LYS A 66 -0.58 -15.40 7.32
CA LYS A 66 -1.51 -16.50 7.61
C LYS A 66 -2.37 -16.91 6.41
N ALA A 67 -1.95 -16.54 5.20
CA ALA A 67 -2.60 -16.86 3.93
C ALA A 67 -4.03 -16.31 3.78
N ALA A 68 -4.38 -15.23 4.49
CA ALA A 68 -5.63 -14.53 4.22
C ALA A 68 -5.55 -13.76 2.88
N PRO A 69 -6.66 -13.65 2.12
CA PRO A 69 -6.64 -12.99 0.82
C PRO A 69 -6.28 -11.51 0.91
N ILE A 70 -5.24 -11.10 0.19
CA ILE A 70 -4.73 -9.71 0.21
C ILE A 70 -5.75 -8.70 -0.33
N ASP A 71 -6.58 -9.10 -1.29
CA ASP A 71 -7.65 -8.27 -1.84
C ASP A 71 -8.74 -7.98 -0.80
N GLU A 72 -9.16 -8.98 0.00
CA GLU A 72 -10.09 -8.77 1.11
C GLU A 72 -9.50 -7.84 2.18
N ILE A 73 -8.20 -8.01 2.49
CA ILE A 73 -7.48 -7.17 3.46
C ILE A 73 -7.40 -5.74 2.97
N ALA A 74 -6.96 -5.54 1.72
CA ALA A 74 -6.75 -4.22 1.14
C ALA A 74 -8.04 -3.38 1.11
N ILE A 75 -9.21 -4.01 0.98
CA ILE A 75 -10.51 -3.32 1.05
C ILE A 75 -10.75 -2.68 2.43
N ALA A 76 -10.26 -3.30 3.51
CA ALA A 76 -10.42 -2.83 4.88
C ALA A 76 -9.38 -1.79 5.31
N LEU A 77 -8.34 -1.59 4.51
CA LEU A 77 -7.32 -0.57 4.75
C LEU A 77 -7.83 0.81 4.34
N ASP A 78 -7.29 1.86 4.98
CA ASP A 78 -7.41 3.21 4.44
C ASP A 78 -6.26 3.48 3.44
N TRP A 79 -6.25 4.68 2.86
CA TRP A 79 -5.26 5.05 1.86
C TRP A 79 -3.81 5.02 2.38
N LYS A 80 -3.57 5.40 3.64
CA LYS A 80 -2.22 5.37 4.26
C LYS A 80 -1.77 3.94 4.51
N ASP A 81 -2.67 3.12 5.05
CA ASP A 81 -2.39 1.70 5.27
C ASP A 81 -2.16 0.96 3.95
N PHE A 82 -2.84 1.35 2.87
CA PHE A 82 -2.65 0.77 1.53
C PHE A 82 -1.29 1.15 0.91
N GLU A 83 -0.84 2.40 1.07
CA GLU A 83 0.54 2.81 0.74
C GLU A 83 1.55 2.02 1.57
N GLY A 84 1.26 1.83 2.86
CA GLY A 84 2.05 1.01 3.76
C GLY A 84 2.17 -0.44 3.28
N LEU A 85 1.06 -1.08 2.90
CA LEU A 85 1.05 -2.44 2.36
C LEU A 85 1.87 -2.54 1.07
N THR A 86 1.77 -1.56 0.18
CA THR A 86 2.55 -1.50 -1.06
C THR A 86 4.06 -1.41 -0.77
N ALA A 87 4.44 -0.58 0.21
CA ALA A 87 5.82 -0.48 0.68
C ALA A 87 6.34 -1.78 1.29
N GLU A 88 5.55 -2.45 2.14
CA GLU A 88 5.93 -3.72 2.78
C GLU A 88 6.15 -4.84 1.75
N ILE A 89 5.33 -4.88 0.68
CA ILE A 89 5.56 -5.80 -0.44
C ILE A 89 6.92 -5.53 -1.08
N LEU A 90 7.27 -4.28 -1.36
CA LEU A 90 8.59 -3.91 -1.92
C LEU A 90 9.74 -4.28 -0.97
N GLU A 91 9.62 -3.98 0.32
CA GLU A 91 10.63 -4.30 1.34
C GLU A 91 10.85 -5.81 1.43
N SER A 92 9.77 -6.61 1.42
CA SER A 92 9.84 -8.09 1.38
C SER A 92 10.58 -8.63 0.15
N LYS A 93 10.63 -7.83 -0.93
CA LYS A 93 11.36 -8.12 -2.17
C LYS A 93 12.72 -7.43 -2.23
N ASN A 94 13.25 -6.99 -1.08
CA ASN A 94 14.57 -6.38 -0.91
C ASN A 94 14.77 -5.06 -1.67
N PHE A 95 13.70 -4.29 -1.87
CA PHE A 95 13.82 -2.91 -2.33
C PHE A 95 14.12 -1.99 -1.14
N ALA A 96 14.96 -0.98 -1.36
CA ALA A 96 15.01 0.17 -0.44
C ALA A 96 13.76 1.02 -0.68
N VAL A 97 13.00 1.33 0.38
CA VAL A 97 11.71 2.01 0.23
C VAL A 97 11.72 3.42 0.83
N ILE A 98 11.12 4.36 0.12
CA ILE A 98 10.83 5.72 0.59
C ILE A 98 9.32 5.94 0.45
N LYS A 99 8.65 6.32 1.53
CA LYS A 99 7.23 6.69 1.53
C LYS A 99 7.04 8.20 1.59
N ASN A 100 5.96 8.71 1.00
CA ASN A 100 5.48 10.09 1.10
C ASN A 100 6.56 11.12 0.74
N LEU A 101 7.27 10.93 -0.37
CA LEU A 101 8.31 11.85 -0.81
C LEU A 101 7.67 13.13 -1.34
N ILE A 102 7.88 14.24 -0.62
CA ILE A 102 7.43 15.56 -1.04
C ILE A 102 8.57 16.29 -1.76
N MET A 103 8.38 16.54 -3.05
CA MET A 103 9.17 17.50 -3.83
C MET A 103 8.50 18.87 -3.77
N THR A 104 9.24 19.99 -3.67
CA THR A 104 8.66 21.32 -3.37
C THR A 104 8.69 22.33 -4.53
N LYS A 105 9.28 21.98 -5.68
CA LYS A 105 9.41 22.86 -6.87
C LYS A 105 9.27 22.04 -8.16
N PRO A 106 8.05 21.89 -8.73
CA PRO A 106 6.75 22.20 -8.12
C PRO A 106 6.45 21.29 -6.92
N ARG A 107 5.46 21.67 -6.09
CA ARG A 107 5.04 20.82 -4.96
C ARG A 107 4.32 19.58 -5.48
N MET A 108 4.89 18.40 -5.25
CA MET A 108 4.33 17.12 -5.65
C MET A 108 4.71 16.04 -4.63
N GLU A 109 3.87 15.02 -4.55
CA GLU A 109 4.06 13.86 -3.69
C GLU A 109 4.20 12.61 -4.55
N ILE A 110 5.09 11.72 -4.13
CA ILE A 110 5.19 10.35 -4.60
C ILE A 110 4.97 9.44 -3.39
N ASP A 111 3.92 8.63 -3.46
CA ASP A 111 3.40 7.87 -2.32
C ASP A 111 4.41 6.82 -1.87
N VAL A 112 4.93 6.01 -2.81
CA VAL A 112 5.92 4.97 -2.52
C VAL A 112 6.99 4.93 -3.62
N ILE A 113 8.25 4.81 -3.22
CA ILE A 113 9.38 4.61 -4.12
C ILE A 113 10.10 3.33 -3.68
N GLY A 114 10.21 2.35 -4.57
CA GLY A 114 11.09 1.20 -4.39
C GLY A 114 12.36 1.38 -5.22
N ILE A 115 13.53 1.23 -4.62
CA ILE A 115 14.83 1.33 -5.32
C ILE A 115 15.58 0.02 -5.17
N ARG A 116 15.95 -0.59 -6.30
CA ARG A 116 16.80 -1.78 -6.33
C ARG A 116 17.52 -1.88 -7.68
N LEU A 117 18.76 -2.38 -7.67
CA LEU A 117 19.62 -2.49 -8.85
C LEU A 117 19.77 -1.18 -9.65
N GLY A 118 19.79 -0.03 -8.97
CA GLY A 118 19.95 1.29 -9.61
C GLY A 118 18.71 1.83 -10.34
N ILE A 119 17.58 1.11 -10.27
CA ILE A 119 16.31 1.52 -10.88
C ILE A 119 15.30 1.84 -9.79
N ALA A 120 14.61 2.97 -9.93
CA ALA A 120 13.56 3.43 -9.03
C ALA A 120 12.16 3.14 -9.62
N MET A 121 11.35 2.37 -8.90
CA MET A 121 9.93 2.20 -9.15
C MET A 121 9.16 3.28 -8.38
N LEU A 122 8.57 4.24 -9.07
CA LEU A 122 7.81 5.34 -8.46
C LEU A 122 6.32 5.05 -8.55
N ILE A 123 5.69 4.82 -7.40
CA ILE A 123 4.32 4.30 -7.31
C ILE A 123 3.34 5.39 -6.85
N ASP A 124 2.20 5.46 -7.53
CA ASP A 124 1.00 6.18 -7.07
C ASP A 124 -0.05 5.14 -6.63
N CYS A 125 -0.45 5.21 -5.35
CA CYS A 125 -1.34 4.26 -4.71
C CYS A 125 -2.80 4.71 -4.83
N LYS A 126 -3.59 3.96 -5.57
CA LYS A 126 -5.00 4.24 -5.87
C LYS A 126 -5.93 3.32 -5.09
N HIS A 127 -6.13 3.67 -3.82
CA HIS A 127 -7.11 3.04 -2.93
C HIS A 127 -8.52 3.57 -3.19
N TRP A 128 -9.07 3.28 -4.37
CA TRP A 128 -10.44 3.71 -4.70
C TRP A 128 -11.29 2.56 -5.27
N LYS A 129 -12.61 2.75 -5.27
CA LYS A 129 -13.58 1.67 -5.58
C LYS A 129 -13.67 1.30 -7.07
N ARG A 130 -13.78 2.26 -8.00
CA ARG A 130 -13.83 2.06 -9.47
C ARG A 130 -13.50 3.36 -10.22
N TYR A 131 -12.96 3.25 -11.45
CA TYR A 131 -12.56 4.39 -12.27
C TYR A 131 -13.17 4.40 -13.67
N SER A 132 -13.29 5.60 -14.22
CA SER A 132 -13.31 5.76 -15.67
C SER A 132 -11.90 5.68 -16.21
N SER A 133 -11.75 5.24 -17.47
CA SER A 133 -10.47 5.25 -18.16
C SER A 133 -9.82 6.64 -18.17
N SER A 134 -10.62 7.71 -18.24
CA SER A 134 -10.12 9.09 -18.19
C SER A 134 -9.46 9.48 -16.87
N ALA A 135 -10.01 9.07 -15.73
CA ALA A 135 -9.42 9.34 -14.43
C ALA A 135 -8.09 8.60 -14.25
N LEU A 136 -8.02 7.37 -14.76
CA LEU A 136 -6.80 6.56 -14.77
C LEU A 136 -5.73 7.15 -15.68
N SER A 137 -6.09 7.58 -16.90
CA SER A 137 -5.17 8.30 -17.80
C SER A 137 -4.61 9.57 -17.17
N GLU A 138 -5.43 10.32 -16.43
CA GLU A 138 -4.98 11.53 -15.73
C GLU A 138 -4.03 11.20 -14.56
N ALA A 139 -4.27 10.11 -13.82
CA ALA A 139 -3.35 9.63 -12.79
C ALA A 139 -1.99 9.22 -13.39
N VAL A 140 -2.01 8.46 -14.49
CA VAL A 140 -0.81 8.07 -15.23
C VAL A 140 -0.03 9.30 -15.71
N ARG A 141 -0.70 10.28 -16.32
CA ARG A 141 -0.06 11.52 -16.78
C ARG A 141 0.63 12.27 -15.63
N LYS A 142 -0.03 12.39 -14.47
CA LYS A 142 0.54 13.02 -13.27
C LYS A 142 1.73 12.23 -12.72
N GLN A 143 1.66 10.90 -12.72
CA GLN A 143 2.74 10.06 -12.22
C GLN A 143 3.98 10.10 -13.13
N VAL A 144 3.79 10.20 -14.44
CA VAL A 144 4.88 10.45 -15.39
C VAL A 144 5.55 11.79 -15.09
N GLU A 145 4.78 12.86 -14.86
CA GLU A 145 5.36 14.17 -14.52
C GLU A 145 6.12 14.14 -13.20
N ARG A 146 5.58 13.47 -12.17
CA ARG A 146 6.29 13.21 -10.90
C ARG A 146 7.62 12.51 -11.11
N THR A 147 7.61 11.50 -11.96
CA THR A 147 8.82 10.73 -12.25
C THR A 147 9.88 11.56 -12.98
N LYS A 148 9.48 12.41 -13.94
CA LYS A 148 10.40 13.37 -14.59
C LYS A 148 11.04 14.32 -13.58
N GLN A 149 10.25 14.87 -12.66
CA GLN A 149 10.77 15.79 -11.65
C GLN A 149 11.69 15.10 -10.64
N TYR A 150 11.43 13.84 -10.31
CA TYR A 150 12.32 13.02 -9.49
C TYR A 150 13.68 12.85 -10.20
N ILE A 151 13.66 12.37 -11.45
CA ILE A 151 14.85 12.15 -12.28
C ILE A 151 15.67 13.44 -12.49
N ALA A 152 15.02 14.59 -12.66
CA ALA A 152 15.72 15.87 -12.77
C ALA A 152 16.60 16.19 -11.54
N LYS A 153 16.26 15.63 -10.36
CA LYS A 153 16.97 15.80 -9.08
C LYS A 153 17.86 14.62 -8.72
N THR A 154 17.79 13.51 -9.46
CA THR A 154 18.60 12.31 -9.25
C THR A 154 19.37 11.93 -10.53
N PRO A 155 20.36 12.75 -10.94
CA PRO A 155 21.14 12.49 -12.16
C PRO A 155 21.76 11.08 -12.18
N GLY A 156 21.69 10.41 -13.33
CA GLY A 156 22.20 9.04 -13.51
C GLY A 156 21.29 7.94 -12.97
N SER A 157 20.10 8.27 -12.45
CA SER A 157 19.08 7.29 -12.07
C SER A 157 18.13 7.01 -13.23
N ILE A 158 17.59 5.80 -13.25
CA ILE A 158 16.49 5.41 -14.14
C ILE A 158 15.26 5.18 -13.27
N ALA A 159 14.10 5.63 -13.74
CA ALA A 159 12.85 5.46 -13.02
C ALA A 159 11.72 4.94 -13.90
N VAL A 160 10.86 4.11 -13.32
CA VAL A 160 9.63 3.62 -13.92
C VAL A 160 8.44 4.12 -13.10
N PRO A 161 7.52 4.92 -13.67
CA PRO A 161 6.25 5.23 -13.03
C PRO A 161 5.37 3.98 -13.00
N VAL A 162 4.67 3.75 -11.89
CA VAL A 162 3.73 2.63 -11.71
C VAL A 162 2.49 3.15 -10.99
N ILE A 163 1.31 2.65 -11.37
CA ILE A 163 0.07 2.88 -10.63
C ILE A 163 -0.30 1.59 -9.93
N VAL A 164 -0.49 1.60 -8.62
CA VAL A 164 -1.01 0.44 -7.87
C VAL A 164 -2.47 0.69 -7.52
N THR A 165 -3.37 -0.22 -7.86
CA THR A 165 -4.82 -0.07 -7.65
C THR A 165 -5.36 -1.07 -6.63
N LEU A 166 -6.44 -0.69 -5.93
CA LEU A 166 -7.12 -1.62 -5.02
C LEU A 166 -7.75 -2.82 -5.76
N TYR A 167 -8.36 -2.58 -6.92
CA TYR A 167 -9.03 -3.61 -7.73
C TYR A 167 -8.37 -3.77 -9.09
N GLN A 168 -8.57 -4.93 -9.72
CA GLN A 168 -8.25 -5.16 -11.13
C GLN A 168 -9.02 -4.16 -12.01
N ASP A 169 -8.30 -3.43 -12.86
CA ASP A 169 -8.90 -2.69 -13.97
C ASP A 169 -8.86 -3.54 -15.25
N LYS A 170 -9.61 -3.15 -16.28
CA LYS A 170 -9.54 -3.78 -17.62
C LYS A 170 -8.29 -3.35 -18.38
N ILE A 171 -7.53 -2.40 -17.85
CA ILE A 171 -6.41 -1.74 -18.49
C ILE A 171 -5.17 -1.99 -17.64
N ASP A 172 -4.26 -2.81 -18.15
CA ASP A 172 -3.00 -3.13 -17.46
C ASP A 172 -1.91 -2.09 -17.76
N PHE A 173 -2.04 -1.33 -18.85
CA PHE A 173 -1.09 -0.29 -19.27
C PHE A 173 -1.77 0.93 -19.91
N ILE A 174 -1.23 2.11 -19.63
CA ILE A 174 -1.51 3.34 -20.38
C ILE A 174 -0.18 4.01 -20.69
N ASP A 175 0.11 4.28 -21.97
CA ASP A 175 1.38 4.88 -22.41
C ASP A 175 2.63 4.16 -21.86
N ARG A 176 2.57 2.82 -21.81
CA ARG A 176 3.57 1.91 -21.21
C ARG A 176 3.79 2.10 -19.69
N VAL A 177 2.92 2.82 -19.01
CA VAL A 177 2.90 2.89 -17.54
C VAL A 177 2.03 1.73 -17.03
N PRO A 178 2.58 0.81 -16.23
CA PRO A 178 1.83 -0.31 -15.68
C PRO A 178 0.79 0.16 -14.65
N ILE A 179 -0.37 -0.47 -14.70
CA ILE A 179 -1.47 -0.34 -13.74
C ILE A 179 -1.67 -1.71 -13.11
N VAL A 180 -1.28 -1.82 -11.84
CA VAL A 180 -1.11 -3.10 -11.18
C VAL A 180 -2.05 -3.19 -9.99
N PRO A 181 -3.00 -4.12 -9.97
CA PRO A 181 -3.83 -4.31 -8.79
C PRO A 181 -3.00 -4.92 -7.65
N ILE A 182 -3.34 -4.55 -6.41
CA ILE A 182 -2.56 -4.91 -5.22
C ILE A 182 -2.33 -6.42 -5.09
N PHE A 183 -3.31 -7.25 -5.49
CA PHE A 183 -3.17 -8.71 -5.41
C PHE A 183 -2.18 -9.30 -6.42
N GLN A 184 -1.85 -8.59 -7.50
CA GLN A 184 -0.83 -8.97 -8.48
C GLN A 184 0.50 -8.26 -8.21
N PHE A 185 0.53 -7.27 -7.32
CA PHE A 185 1.69 -6.39 -7.16
C PHE A 185 2.96 -7.15 -6.76
N SER A 186 2.87 -8.15 -5.87
CA SER A 186 4.04 -8.98 -5.54
C SER A 186 4.62 -9.70 -6.76
N SER A 187 3.77 -10.30 -7.60
CA SER A 187 4.22 -11.01 -8.81
C SER A 187 4.78 -10.04 -9.85
N PHE A 188 4.15 -8.87 -10.01
CA PHE A 188 4.67 -7.79 -10.85
C PHE A 188 6.08 -7.37 -10.41
N VAL A 189 6.33 -7.24 -9.11
CA VAL A 189 7.66 -6.91 -8.57
C VAL A 189 8.69 -8.01 -8.86
N ASP A 190 8.29 -9.28 -8.81
CA ASP A 190 9.16 -10.43 -9.15
C ASP A 190 9.60 -10.40 -10.63
N GLU A 191 8.70 -10.00 -11.53
CA GLU A 191 8.93 -9.95 -12.97
C GLU A 191 9.45 -8.59 -13.48
N PHE A 192 9.48 -7.58 -12.60
CA PHE A 192 9.72 -6.18 -12.95
C PHE A 192 10.96 -5.97 -13.84
N TYR A 193 12.10 -6.56 -13.47
CA TYR A 193 13.35 -6.39 -14.21
C TYR A 193 13.36 -7.10 -15.57
N GLY A 194 12.63 -8.22 -15.69
CA GLY A 194 12.52 -8.96 -16.95
C GLY A 194 11.70 -8.23 -18.01
N ASN A 195 10.77 -7.37 -17.56
CA ASN A 195 9.80 -6.69 -18.43
C ASN A 195 10.12 -5.19 -18.63
N LEU A 196 11.32 -4.71 -18.25
CA LEU A 196 11.67 -3.28 -18.31
C LEU A 196 11.51 -2.66 -19.70
N GLU A 197 11.79 -3.39 -20.77
CA GLU A 197 11.68 -2.90 -22.15
C GLU A 197 10.23 -2.62 -22.59
N GLU A 198 9.27 -3.27 -21.93
CA GLU A 198 7.84 -3.08 -22.19
C GLU A 198 7.29 -1.85 -21.44
N MET A 199 8.01 -1.38 -20.43
CA MET A 199 7.61 -0.32 -19.53
C MET A 199 8.19 1.03 -19.92
N LYS A 200 7.50 2.08 -19.50
CA LYS A 200 7.99 3.46 -19.65
C LYS A 200 9.15 3.70 -18.68
N THR A 201 10.37 3.73 -19.20
CA THR A 201 11.54 4.20 -18.46
C THR A 201 11.70 5.71 -18.67
N ILE A 202 12.14 6.39 -17.61
CA ILE A 202 12.46 7.82 -17.62
C ILE A 202 13.85 7.96 -17.00
N GLU A 203 14.75 8.55 -17.77
CA GLU A 203 16.11 8.87 -17.37
C GLU A 203 16.46 10.27 -17.87
N LYS A 204 17.53 10.85 -17.35
CA LYS A 204 18.01 12.15 -17.80
C LYS A 204 19.04 11.91 -18.90
N ASP A 205 18.82 12.51 -20.06
CA ASP A 205 19.78 12.57 -21.18
C ASP A 205 21.16 13.06 -20.73
#